data_AF-A0A1Y2XW78-F1
#
_entry.id   AF-A0A1Y2XW78-F1
#
_cell.length_a   1.000
_cell.length_b   1.000
_cell.length_c   1.000
_cell.angle_alpha   90.00
_cell.angle_beta   90.00
_cell.angle_gamma   90.00
#
_symmetry.space_group_name_H-M   'P 1'
#
loop_
_entity.id
_entity.type
_entity.pdbx_description
1 polymer ?
#
loop_
_entity_poly.entity_id
_entity_poly.type
_entity_poly.pdbx_seq_one_letter_code
_entity_poly.pdbx_strand_id
1 'polypeptide(L)' 'MLTSDFLMVKAMLSPSQSLQYQKESVERALTCANCGQKLHVLEVHVCE' A
#
# COMPACT_ATOMS: atom_id res chain seq x y z
N MET A 1 12.41 3.47 -5.88
CA MET A 1 11.84 2.25 -6.51
C MET A 1 10.31 2.20 -6.38
N LEU A 2 9.70 2.36 -5.19
CA LEU A 2 8.23 2.25 -5.00
C LEU A 2 7.36 3.24 -5.81
N THR A 3 7.87 4.43 -6.15
CA THR A 3 7.11 5.44 -6.91
C THR A 3 6.94 5.10 -8.39
N SER A 4 7.87 4.35 -8.97
CA SER A 4 7.84 3.98 -10.39
C SER A 4 6.85 2.85 -10.66
N ASP A 5 6.77 1.85 -9.77
CA ASP A 5 5.81 0.75 -9.86
C ASP A 5 4.35 1.23 -9.67
N PHE A 6 4.13 2.16 -8.74
CA PHE A 6 2.80 2.73 -8.50
C PHE A 6 2.26 3.51 -9.72
N LEU A 7 3.13 4.28 -10.38
CA LEU A 7 2.75 5.04 -11.59
C LEU A 7 2.40 4.10 -12.77
N MET A 8 3.14 3.00 -12.93
CA MET A 8 2.86 1.99 -13.96
C MET A 8 1.51 1.29 -13.72
N VAL A 9 1.21 0.88 -12.48
CA VAL A 9 -0.09 0.26 -12.15
C VAL A 9 -1.25 1.24 -12.37
N LYS A 10 -1.06 2.52 -12.04
CA LYS A 10 -2.08 3.56 -12.25
C LYS A 10 -2.37 3.81 -13.74
N ALA A 11 -1.40 3.58 -14.62
CA ALA A 11 -1.57 3.71 -16.08
C ALA A 11 -2.28 2.51 -16.73
N MET A 12 -2.23 1.32 -16.10
CA MET A 12 -2.87 0.10 -16.61
C MET A 12 -4.29 -0.15 -16.08
N LEU A 13 -4.69 0.54 -15.02
CA LEU A 13 -5.99 0.38 -14.37
C LEU A 13 -6.91 1.56 -14.65
N SER A 14 -8.21 1.30 -14.77
CA SER A 14 -9.20 2.38 -14.79
C SER A 14 -9.17 3.16 -13.46
N PRO A 15 -9.69 4.40 -13.43
CA PRO A 15 -9.69 5.21 -12.20
C PRO A 15 -10.30 4.48 -11.00
N SER A 16 -11.42 3.76 -11.19
CA SER A 16 -12.06 2.98 -10.12
C SER A 16 -11.22 1.79 -9.68
N GLN A 17 -10.61 1.06 -10.62
CA GLN A 17 -9.71 -0.05 -10.32
C GLN A 17 -8.44 0.40 -9.58
N SER A 18 -7.88 1.55 -9.95
CA SER A 18 -6.69 2.10 -9.28
C SER A 18 -6.97 2.45 -7.81
N LEU A 19 -8.15 2.98 -7.53
CA LEU A 19 -8.62 3.34 -6.19
C LEU A 19 -8.85 2.10 -5.33
N GLN A 20 -9.45 1.07 -5.92
CA GLN A 20 -9.63 -0.23 -5.26
C GLN A 20 -8.27 -0.90 -4.99
N TYR A 21 -7.39 -0.97 -5.98
CA TYR A 21 -6.05 -1.54 -5.84
C TYR A 21 -5.25 -0.85 -4.73
N GLN A 22 -5.32 0.48 -4.64
CA GLN A 22 -4.63 1.23 -3.59
C GLN A 22 -5.15 0.83 -2.19
N LYS A 23 -6.47 0.75 -2.03
CA LYS A 23 -7.08 0.31 -0.75
C LYS A 23 -6.62 -1.09 -0.37
N GLU A 24 -6.71 -2.05 -1.29
CA GLU A 24 -6.27 -3.42 -1.07
C GLU A 24 -4.76 -3.50 -0.79
N SER A 25 -3.95 -2.68 -1.46
CA SER A 25 -2.51 -2.66 -1.24
C SER A 25 -2.14 -2.17 0.16
N VAL A 26 -2.85 -1.15 0.66
CA VAL A 26 -2.66 -0.67 2.04
C VAL A 26 -3.10 -1.74 3.03
N GLU A 27 -4.25 -2.37 2.81
CA GLU A 27 -4.75 -3.45 3.67
C GLU A 27 -3.79 -4.64 3.74
N ARG A 28 -3.24 -5.05 2.60
CA ARG A 28 -2.18 -6.09 2.53
C ARG A 28 -0.92 -5.68 3.27
N ALA A 29 -0.45 -4.44 3.07
CA ALA A 29 0.74 -3.94 3.75
C ALA A 29 0.56 -3.87 5.28
N LEU A 30 -0.68 -3.68 5.74
CA LEU A 30 -1.05 -3.65 7.16
C LEU A 30 -1.45 -5.02 7.72
N THR A 31 -1.28 -6.12 6.99
CA THR A 31 -1.66 -7.45 7.44
C THR A 31 -0.44 -8.36 7.44
N CYS A 32 -0.20 -9.04 8.56
CA CYS A 32 0.90 -9.99 8.67
C CYS A 32 0.66 -11.17 7.72
N ALA A 33 1.58 -11.40 6.78
CA ALA A 33 1.48 -12.50 5.82
C ALA A 33 1.52 -13.90 6.47
N ASN A 34 2.05 -14.01 7.70
CA ASN A 34 2.17 -15.29 8.40
C ASN A 34 0.93 -15.65 9.24
N CYS A 35 0.33 -14.68 9.93
CA CYS A 35 -0.79 -14.95 10.85
C CYS A 35 -2.10 -14.21 10.52
N GLY A 36 -2.12 -13.38 9.48
CA GLY A 36 -3.31 -12.64 9.06
C GLY A 36 -3.74 -11.52 10.02
N GLN A 37 -2.97 -11.26 11.08
CA GLN A 37 -3.30 -10.20 12.03
C GLN A 37 -2.93 -8.82 11.48
N LYS A 38 -3.73 -7.82 11.84
CA LYS A 38 -3.49 -6.43 11.47
C LYS A 38 -2.27 -5.89 12.24
N LEU A 39 -1.31 -5.35 11.52
CA LEU A 39 -0.08 -4.76 12.05
C LEU A 39 -0.38 -3.38 12.63
N HIS A 40 0.27 -3.05 13.75
CA HIS A 40 0.25 -1.70 14.30
C HIS A 40 1.16 -0.80 13.47
N VAL A 41 0.66 0.39 13.11
CA VAL A 41 1.45 1.41 12.44
C VAL A 41 2.31 2.11 13.48
N LEU A 42 3.63 1.99 13.35
CA LEU A 42 4.59 2.78 14.12
C LEU A 42 4.86 4.08 13.38
N GLU A 43 4.49 5.21 13.99
CA GLU A 43 4.86 6.53 13.48
C GLU A 43 6.33 6.80 13.78
N VAL A 44 7.16 6.82 12.73
CA VAL A 44 8.57 7.17 12.87
C VAL A 44 8.69 8.69 12.73
N HIS A 45 9.11 9.34 13.81
CA HIS A 45 9.50 10.75 13.78
C HIS A 45 11.00 10.83 13.47
N VAL A 46 11.36 11.58 12.43
CA VAL A 46 12.75 11.87 12.10
C VAL A 46 13.15 13.13 12.85
N CYS A 47 14.13 13.04 13.74
CA CYS A 47 14.76 14.22 14.35
C CYS A 47 15.76 14.83 13.34
N GLU A 48 15.78 16.15 13.25
CA GLU A 48 16.73 16.92 12.43
C GLU A 48 18.18 16.79 12.94
#